data_AF-A0A411YD22-F1
#
_entry.id   AF-A0A411YD22-F1
#
_cell.length_a   1.000
_cell.length_b   1.000
_cell.length_c   1.000
_cell.angle_alpha   90.00
_cell.angle_beta   90.00
_cell.angle_gamma   90.00
#
_symmetry.space_group_name_H-M   'P 1'
#
loop_
_entity.id
_entity.type
_entity.pdbx_description
1 polymer ?
#
loop_
_entity_poly.entity_id
_entity_poly.type
_entity_poly.pdbx_seq_one_letter_code
_entity_poly.pdbx_strand_id
1 'polypeptide(L)'
;MSELGLAAAWGLAAVFLWSAAAKGRTLPATVEALRGLRLPAPRLLAPALVAGEALLALLLLATPAIGAAAALLALGGFSAVLALLLRRGITSPCACLGGDARQPLSWRAVARNGLLALFAAAALAAPEPAVPGIAGLVAVTAAGLVGATLLALAELRARTGHLLSLGPLPPAPPGSADEPLGATLPLVSAGHPGATPTGETPEQRR
;
A
#
# COMPACT_ATOMS: atom_id res chain seq x y z
N MET A 1 12.94 -25.47 -11.15
CA MET A 1 11.61 -24.87 -11.10
C MET A 1 10.72 -25.42 -12.19
N SER A 2 9.69 -26.17 -11.78
CA SER A 2 8.47 -26.34 -12.58
C SER A 2 7.98 -25.01 -13.13
N GLU A 3 7.44 -25.02 -14.33
CA GLU A 3 6.63 -23.98 -14.98
C GLU A 3 5.93 -22.99 -14.03
N LEU A 4 5.19 -23.54 -13.07
CA LEU A 4 4.45 -22.78 -12.06
C LEU A 4 5.35 -21.99 -11.09
N GLY A 5 6.49 -22.54 -10.71
CA GLY A 5 7.46 -21.92 -9.81
C GLY A 5 8.19 -20.76 -10.47
N LEU A 6 8.55 -20.89 -11.75
CA LEU A 6 9.16 -19.78 -12.49
C LEU A 6 8.14 -18.67 -12.76
N ALA A 7 6.92 -19.02 -13.17
CA ALA A 7 5.84 -18.05 -13.32
C ALA A 7 5.52 -17.33 -12.00
N ALA A 8 5.53 -18.05 -10.87
CA ALA A 8 5.37 -17.46 -9.54
C ALA A 8 6.52 -16.51 -9.19
N ALA A 9 7.77 -16.88 -9.48
CA ALA A 9 8.94 -16.02 -9.27
C ALA A 9 8.88 -14.73 -10.11
N TRP A 10 8.52 -14.84 -11.39
CA TRP A 10 8.37 -13.68 -12.28
C TRP A 10 7.21 -12.77 -11.88
N GLY A 11 6.07 -13.36 -11.52
CA GLY A 11 4.93 -12.60 -10.99
C GLY A 11 5.29 -11.86 -9.71
N LEU A 12 6.02 -12.52 -8.80
CA LEU A 12 6.49 -11.91 -7.56
C LEU A 12 7.54 -10.81 -7.82
N ALA A 13 8.44 -11.01 -8.78
CA ALA A 13 9.40 -10.00 -9.21
C ALA A 13 8.69 -8.76 -9.76
N ALA A 14 7.65 -8.93 -10.59
CA ALA A 14 6.85 -7.83 -11.11
C ALA A 14 6.15 -7.04 -9.99
N VAL A 15 5.60 -7.72 -8.99
CA VAL A 15 4.98 -7.08 -7.80
C VAL A 15 6.01 -6.26 -7.02
N PHE A 16 7.20 -6.82 -6.74
CA PHE A 16 8.26 -6.11 -6.04
C PHE A 16 8.77 -4.91 -6.84
N LEU A 17 8.94 -5.04 -8.16
CA LEU A 17 9.39 -3.96 -9.02
C LEU A 17 8.36 -2.81 -9.08
N TRP A 18 7.09 -3.15 -9.26
CA TRP A 18 5.99 -2.18 -9.22
C TRP A 18 5.95 -1.44 -7.88
N SER A 19 6.07 -2.19 -6.79
CA SER A 19 6.09 -1.67 -5.43
C SER A 19 7.26 -0.71 -5.19
N ALA A 20 8.48 -1.11 -5.61
CA ALA A 20 9.67 -0.29 -5.49
C ALA A 20 9.54 1.01 -6.30
N ALA A 21 9.04 0.92 -7.54
CA ALA A 21 8.82 2.08 -8.39
C ALA A 21 7.79 3.05 -7.80
N ALA A 22 6.67 2.55 -7.29
CA ALA A 22 5.62 3.36 -6.67
C ALA A 22 6.15 4.13 -5.44
N LYS A 23 6.89 3.45 -4.56
CA LYS A 23 7.49 4.06 -3.37
C LYS A 23 8.64 4.99 -3.69
N GLY A 24 9.48 4.64 -4.67
CA GLY A 24 10.59 5.48 -5.11
C GLY A 24 10.13 6.82 -5.69
N ARG A 25 9.02 6.82 -6.45
CA ARG A 25 8.40 8.05 -6.98
C ARG A 25 7.85 8.97 -5.89
N THR A 26 7.47 8.41 -4.73
CA THR A 26 6.83 9.14 -3.63
C THR A 26 7.53 8.86 -2.31
N LEU A 27 8.86 8.94 -2.30
CA LEU A 27 9.68 8.63 -1.13
C LEU A 27 9.28 9.43 0.13
N PRO A 28 8.98 10.75 0.06
CA PRO A 28 8.49 11.49 1.22
C PRO A 28 7.19 10.92 1.82
N ALA A 29 6.26 10.47 0.99
CA ALA A 29 5.02 9.83 1.44
C ALA A 29 5.31 8.47 2.11
N THR A 30 6.30 7.73 1.61
CA THR A 30 6.77 6.49 2.25
C THR A 30 7.36 6.78 3.64
N VAL A 31 8.16 7.83 3.78
CA VAL A 31 8.70 8.24 5.09
C VAL A 31 7.56 8.59 6.06
N GLU A 32 6.53 9.30 5.60
CA GLU A 32 5.39 9.69 6.44
C GLU A 32 4.55 8.48 6.85
N ALA A 33 4.33 7.52 5.95
CA ALA A 33 3.68 6.26 6.29
C ALA A 33 4.46 5.49 7.37
N LEU A 34 5.79 5.41 7.26
CA LEU A 34 6.62 4.76 8.27
C LEU A 34 6.62 5.50 9.62
N ARG A 35 6.52 6.83 9.62
CA ARG A 35 6.28 7.63 10.83
C ARG A 35 4.94 7.32 11.47
N GLY A 36 3.87 7.24 10.67
CA GLY A 36 2.54 6.87 11.15
C GLY A 36 2.50 5.49 11.81
N LEU A 37 3.35 4.56 11.37
CA LEU A 37 3.54 3.24 11.97
C LEU A 37 4.46 3.24 13.22
N ARG A 38 4.97 4.41 13.61
CA ARG A 38 5.90 4.59 14.75
C ARG A 38 7.18 3.76 14.63
N LEU A 39 7.66 3.55 13.40
CA LEU A 39 8.92 2.86 13.16
C LEU A 39 10.12 3.79 13.45
N PRO A 40 11.22 3.26 14.01
CA PRO A 40 12.42 4.05 14.26
C PRO A 40 13.09 4.45 12.94
N ALA A 41 13.70 5.64 12.91
CA ALA A 41 14.47 6.13 11.77
C ALA A 41 13.78 6.02 10.38
N PRO A 42 12.56 6.57 10.21
CA PRO A 42 11.77 6.42 8.97
C PRO A 42 12.45 7.00 7.72
N ARG A 43 13.33 7.98 7.89
CA ARG A 43 14.15 8.57 6.80
C ARG A 43 15.20 7.61 6.26
N LEU A 44 15.67 6.65 7.06
CA LEU A 44 16.62 5.61 6.65
C LEU A 44 15.88 4.36 6.15
N LEU A 45 14.78 4.01 6.83
CA LEU A 45 13.98 2.84 6.46
C LEU A 45 13.26 2.99 5.11
N ALA A 46 12.82 4.19 4.74
CA ALA A 46 12.14 4.39 3.45
C ALA A 46 13.03 4.03 2.24
N PRO A 47 14.24 4.59 2.07
CA PRO A 47 15.11 4.21 0.96
C PRO A 47 15.58 2.75 1.08
N ALA A 48 15.83 2.25 2.29
CA ALA A 48 16.17 0.84 2.50
C ALA A 48 15.05 -0.11 2.06
N LEU A 49 13.79 0.24 2.31
CA LEU A 49 12.63 -0.54 1.87
C LEU A 49 12.53 -0.57 0.34
N VAL A 50 12.70 0.59 -0.32
CA VAL A 50 12.70 0.67 -1.79
C VAL A 50 13.84 -0.15 -2.38
N ALA A 51 15.05 -0.01 -1.83
CA ALA A 51 16.22 -0.77 -2.27
C ALA A 51 16.03 -2.27 -2.04
N GLY A 52 15.46 -2.68 -0.90
CA GLY A 52 15.17 -4.06 -0.58
C GLY A 52 14.14 -4.68 -1.55
N GLU A 53 13.08 -3.95 -1.88
CA GLU A 53 12.10 -4.40 -2.87
C GLU A 53 12.72 -4.55 -4.27
N ALA A 54 13.53 -3.58 -4.71
CA ALA A 54 14.25 -3.67 -5.98
C ALA A 54 15.25 -4.84 -6.00
N LEU A 55 16.00 -5.04 -4.92
CA LEU A 55 16.96 -6.13 -4.78
C LEU A 55 16.26 -7.50 -4.82
N LEU A 56 15.13 -7.66 -4.13
CA LEU A 56 14.32 -8.87 -4.19
C LEU A 56 13.84 -9.18 -5.61
N ALA A 57 13.37 -8.16 -6.34
CA ALA A 57 12.98 -8.32 -7.74
C ALA A 57 14.16 -8.80 -8.60
N LEU A 58 15.34 -8.19 -8.45
CA LEU A 58 16.54 -8.59 -9.18
C LEU A 58 17.00 -10.01 -8.83
N LEU A 59 16.98 -10.39 -7.56
CA LEU A 59 17.30 -11.74 -7.12
C LEU A 59 16.32 -12.77 -7.68
N LEU A 60 15.01 -12.47 -7.69
CA LEU A 60 14.00 -13.35 -8.27
C LEU A 60 14.18 -13.57 -9.77
N LEU A 61 14.71 -12.58 -10.50
CA LEU A 61 15.00 -12.69 -11.93
C LEU A 61 16.33 -13.40 -12.20
N ALA A 62 17.38 -13.09 -11.44
CA ALA A 62 18.73 -13.60 -11.67
C ALA A 62 18.95 -15.00 -11.06
N THR A 63 18.46 -15.21 -9.84
CA THR A 63 18.63 -16.44 -9.06
C THR A 63 17.32 -16.80 -8.35
N PRO A 64 16.31 -17.29 -9.09
CA PRO A 64 14.94 -17.42 -8.58
C PRO A 64 14.80 -18.17 -7.25
N ALA A 65 15.60 -19.21 -7.00
CA ALA A 65 15.58 -19.93 -5.73
C ALA A 65 16.04 -19.06 -4.54
N ILE A 66 17.16 -18.33 -4.70
CA ILE A 66 17.68 -17.41 -3.67
C ILE A 66 16.69 -16.24 -3.50
N GLY A 67 16.19 -15.68 -4.60
CA GLY A 67 15.19 -14.62 -4.58
C GLY A 67 13.88 -15.05 -3.91
N ALA A 68 13.41 -16.27 -4.16
CA ALA A 68 12.21 -16.82 -3.53
C ALA A 68 12.41 -17.02 -2.01
N ALA A 69 13.55 -17.57 -1.59
CA ALA A 69 13.88 -17.69 -0.17
C ALA A 69 13.98 -16.32 0.52
N ALA A 70 14.67 -15.36 -0.08
CA ALA A 70 14.80 -14.00 0.43
C ALA A 70 13.43 -13.29 0.49
N ALA A 71 12.60 -13.45 -0.55
CA ALA A 71 11.25 -12.90 -0.59
C ALA A 71 10.35 -13.50 0.48
N LEU A 72 10.44 -14.82 0.71
CA LEU A 72 9.68 -15.51 1.75
C LEU A 72 10.05 -14.97 3.14
N LEU A 73 11.34 -14.80 3.43
CA LEU A 73 11.82 -14.20 4.68
C LEU A 73 11.35 -12.75 4.83
N ALA A 74 11.47 -11.93 3.78
CA ALA A 74 11.06 -10.54 3.80
C ALA A 74 9.54 -10.40 4.01
N LEU A 75 8.73 -11.17 3.27
CA LEU A 75 7.27 -11.18 3.38
C LEU A 75 6.83 -11.70 4.76
N GLY A 76 7.45 -12.75 5.27
CA GLY A 76 7.17 -13.30 6.59
C GLY A 76 7.50 -12.30 7.70
N GLY A 77 8.70 -11.73 7.68
CA GLY A 77 9.13 -10.71 8.65
C GLY A 77 8.26 -9.46 8.61
N PHE A 78 7.96 -8.95 7.41
CA PHE A 78 7.09 -7.80 7.24
C PHE A 78 5.66 -8.08 7.74
N SER A 79 5.10 -9.27 7.43
CA SER A 79 3.79 -9.69 7.92
C SER A 79 3.74 -9.81 9.44
N ALA A 80 4.81 -10.31 10.07
CA ALA A 80 4.91 -10.39 11.53
C ALA A 80 4.93 -8.99 12.17
N VAL A 81 5.66 -8.03 11.59
CA VAL A 81 5.64 -6.63 12.05
C VAL A 81 4.24 -6.04 11.92
N LEU A 82 3.57 -6.19 10.78
CA LEU A 82 2.21 -5.68 10.59
C LEU A 82 1.22 -6.31 11.58
N ALA A 83 1.28 -7.63 11.77
CA ALA A 83 0.45 -8.33 12.74
C ALA A 83 0.68 -7.83 14.18
N LEU A 84 1.93 -7.55 14.55
CA LEU A 84 2.28 -6.99 15.86
C LEU A 84 1.74 -5.56 16.03
N LEU A 85 1.85 -4.72 15.00
CA LEU A 85 1.31 -3.36 15.02
C LEU A 85 -0.22 -3.35 15.15
N LEU A 86 -0.90 -4.24 14.42
CA LEU A 86 -2.35 -4.43 14.53
C LEU A 86 -2.76 -4.92 15.92
N ARG A 87 -2.03 -5.86 16.50
CA ARG A 87 -2.25 -6.32 17.89
C ARG A 87 -2.04 -5.20 18.92
N ARG A 88 -1.21 -4.20 18.60
CA ARG A 88 -1.00 -2.98 19.41
C ARG A 88 -2.03 -1.88 19.11
N GLY A 89 -3.02 -2.13 18.27
CA GLY A 89 -4.08 -1.18 17.92
C GLY A 89 -3.65 -0.07 16.95
N ILE A 90 -2.50 -0.19 16.29
CA ILE A 90 -2.02 0.80 15.32
C ILE A 90 -2.70 0.56 13.98
N THR A 91 -3.52 1.52 13.55
CA THR A 91 -4.31 1.47 12.30
C THR A 91 -3.93 2.56 11.29
N SER A 92 -2.81 3.25 11.51
CA SER A 92 -2.30 4.29 10.60
C SER A 92 -2.19 3.78 9.15
N PRO A 93 -2.40 4.63 8.12
CA PRO A 93 -2.31 4.19 6.74
C PRO A 93 -0.91 3.67 6.37
N CYS A 94 -0.85 2.61 5.55
CA CYS A 94 0.41 2.03 5.06
C CYS A 94 0.26 1.60 3.60
N ALA A 95 0.98 2.29 2.71
CA ALA A 95 1.05 1.99 1.28
C ALA A 95 2.04 0.86 0.94
N CYS A 96 2.36 0.03 1.93
CA CYS A 96 3.46 -0.92 1.83
C CYS A 96 3.07 -2.07 0.89
N LEU A 97 4.00 -2.55 0.04
CA LEU A 97 3.80 -3.59 -0.98
C LEU A 97 2.52 -3.45 -1.83
N GLY A 98 2.27 -2.26 -2.42
CA GLY A 98 1.10 -2.02 -3.27
C GLY A 98 -0.21 -1.80 -2.49
N GLY A 99 -0.13 -1.41 -1.20
CA GLY A 99 -1.27 -0.98 -0.41
C GLY A 99 -1.75 0.42 -0.79
N ASP A 100 -3.02 0.71 -0.56
CA ASP A 100 -3.58 2.05 -0.75
C ASP A 100 -3.14 2.96 0.40
N ALA A 101 -2.42 4.05 0.08
CA ALA A 101 -1.95 5.04 1.05
C ALA A 101 -3.09 5.73 1.83
N ARG A 102 -4.34 5.61 1.39
CA ARG A 102 -5.52 6.19 2.03
C ARG A 102 -6.23 5.24 2.99
N GLN A 103 -5.94 3.95 2.95
CA GLN A 103 -6.64 2.97 3.79
C GLN A 103 -5.86 2.69 5.08
N PRO A 104 -6.56 2.61 6.23
CA PRO A 104 -5.93 2.25 7.50
C PRO A 104 -5.32 0.86 7.43
N LEU A 105 -4.21 0.65 8.14
CA LEU A 105 -3.61 -0.66 8.28
C LEU A 105 -4.65 -1.63 8.84
N SER A 106 -4.80 -2.78 8.17
CA SER A 106 -5.77 -3.82 8.53
C SER A 106 -5.17 -5.20 8.32
N TRP A 107 -5.84 -6.22 8.86
CA TRP A 107 -5.46 -7.63 8.66
C TRP A 107 -5.39 -8.05 7.18
N ARG A 108 -5.98 -7.27 6.26
CA ARG A 108 -5.82 -7.49 4.81
C ARG A 108 -4.39 -7.36 4.35
N ALA A 109 -3.62 -6.44 4.92
CA ALA A 109 -2.21 -6.28 4.56
C ALA A 109 -1.40 -7.54 4.92
N VAL A 110 -1.71 -8.15 6.07
CA VAL A 110 -1.13 -9.42 6.51
C VAL A 110 -1.56 -10.56 5.57
N ALA A 111 -2.85 -10.66 5.25
CA ALA A 111 -3.39 -11.70 4.37
C ALA A 111 -2.79 -11.62 2.95
N ARG A 112 -2.72 -10.41 2.36
CA ARG A 112 -2.11 -10.20 1.04
C ARG A 112 -0.65 -10.62 1.02
N ASN A 113 0.13 -10.24 2.04
CA ASN A 113 1.53 -10.65 2.12
C ASN A 113 1.66 -12.15 2.35
N GLY A 114 0.73 -12.77 3.10
CA GLY A 114 0.65 -14.22 3.25
C GLY A 114 0.41 -14.93 1.90
N LEU A 115 -0.47 -14.39 1.05
CA LEU A 115 -0.67 -14.89 -0.31
C LEU A 115 0.61 -14.77 -1.15
N LEU A 116 1.29 -13.61 -1.11
CA LEU A 116 2.57 -13.43 -1.79
C LEU A 116 3.65 -14.38 -1.25
N ALA A 117 3.63 -14.69 0.04
CA ALA A 117 4.54 -15.66 0.66
C ALA A 117 4.27 -17.09 0.16
N LEU A 118 3.02 -17.46 -0.10
CA LEU A 118 2.69 -18.74 -0.74
C LEU A 118 3.26 -18.82 -2.16
N PHE A 119 3.24 -17.72 -2.92
CA PHE A 119 3.88 -17.67 -4.24
C PHE A 119 5.39 -17.83 -4.13
N ALA A 120 6.02 -17.20 -3.14
CA ALA A 120 7.45 -17.38 -2.85
C ALA A 120 7.77 -18.84 -2.46
N ALA A 121 6.94 -19.48 -1.64
CA ALA A 121 7.09 -20.89 -1.27
C ALA A 121 6.93 -21.82 -2.50
N ALA A 122 5.95 -21.55 -3.37
CA ALA A 122 5.75 -22.29 -4.62
C ALA A 122 6.94 -22.14 -5.59
N ALA A 123 7.53 -20.94 -5.67
CA ALA A 123 8.76 -20.70 -6.43
C ALA A 123 9.95 -21.49 -5.87
N LEU A 124 10.06 -21.59 -4.53
CA LEU A 124 11.15 -22.30 -3.86
C LEU A 124 11.04 -23.82 -3.95
N ALA A 125 9.82 -24.38 -3.92
CA ALA A 125 9.57 -25.81 -3.92
C ALA A 125 9.77 -26.52 -5.28
N ALA A 126 10.19 -25.78 -6.30
CA ALA A 126 10.12 -26.23 -7.68
C ALA A 126 11.49 -26.80 -8.17
N PRO A 127 11.61 -28.12 -8.45
CA PRO A 127 12.88 -28.75 -8.88
C PRO A 127 13.28 -28.39 -10.33
N GLU A 128 14.58 -28.16 -10.60
CA GLU A 128 15.32 -27.92 -11.88
C GLU A 128 14.87 -26.81 -12.88
N PRO A 129 15.75 -25.90 -13.35
CA PRO A 129 15.36 -24.71 -14.13
C PRO A 129 14.80 -25.05 -15.53
N ALA A 130 13.55 -24.65 -15.78
CA ALA A 130 12.88 -24.70 -17.10
C ALA A 130 12.25 -23.32 -17.41
N VAL A 131 12.23 -22.90 -18.69
CA VAL A 131 11.59 -21.66 -19.18
C VAL A 131 10.06 -21.80 -19.03
N PRO A 132 9.31 -20.76 -18.61
CA PRO A 132 7.89 -20.93 -18.33
C PRO A 132 7.10 -20.86 -19.65
N GLY A 133 6.48 -21.96 -20.05
CA GLY A 133 5.40 -22.03 -21.00
C GLY A 133 4.14 -21.26 -20.57
N ILE A 134 3.29 -21.01 -21.57
CA ILE A 134 2.09 -20.16 -21.46
C ILE A 134 1.13 -20.66 -20.37
N ALA A 135 1.01 -21.97 -20.19
CA ALA A 135 0.14 -22.58 -19.19
C ALA A 135 0.54 -22.20 -17.75
N GLY A 136 1.84 -22.18 -17.44
CA GLY A 136 2.34 -21.75 -16.13
C GLY A 136 2.02 -20.29 -15.85
N LEU A 137 2.21 -19.43 -16.85
CA LEU A 137 1.88 -18.00 -16.76
C LEU A 137 0.38 -17.78 -16.55
N VAL A 138 -0.47 -18.47 -17.31
CA VAL A 138 -1.94 -18.37 -17.17
C VAL A 138 -2.38 -18.83 -15.78
N ALA A 139 -1.89 -19.97 -15.29
CA ALA A 139 -2.27 -20.50 -13.99
C ALA A 139 -1.90 -19.57 -12.83
N VAL A 140 -0.68 -19.01 -12.83
CA VAL A 140 -0.22 -18.07 -11.80
C VAL A 140 -0.99 -16.76 -11.86
N THR A 141 -1.25 -16.24 -13.06
CA THR A 141 -2.04 -15.02 -13.26
C THR A 141 -3.47 -15.22 -12.79
N ALA A 142 -4.09 -16.34 -13.14
CA ALA A 142 -5.43 -16.70 -12.71
C ALA A 142 -5.51 -16.86 -11.18
N ALA A 143 -4.55 -17.56 -10.56
CA ALA A 143 -4.49 -17.70 -9.10
C ALA A 143 -4.34 -16.34 -8.39
N GLY A 144 -3.50 -15.45 -8.95
CA GLY A 144 -3.33 -14.09 -8.44
C GLY A 144 -4.62 -13.26 -8.53
N LEU A 145 -5.31 -13.33 -9.67
CA LEU A 145 -6.61 -12.67 -9.89
C LEU A 145 -7.66 -13.20 -8.94
N VAL A 146 -7.81 -14.53 -8.82
CA VAL A 146 -8.76 -15.16 -7.90
C VAL A 146 -8.49 -14.72 -6.46
N GLY A 147 -7.23 -14.76 -6.01
CA GLY A 147 -6.85 -14.30 -4.68
C GLY A 147 -7.20 -12.83 -4.44
N ALA A 148 -6.91 -11.95 -5.41
CA ALA A 148 -7.27 -10.54 -5.34
C ALA A 148 -8.78 -10.31 -5.31
N THR A 149 -9.54 -11.03 -6.14
CA THR A 149 -11.01 -10.96 -6.18
C THR A 149 -11.62 -11.44 -4.86
N LEU A 150 -11.14 -12.55 -4.30
CA LEU A 150 -11.61 -13.06 -3.00
C LEU A 150 -11.34 -12.08 -1.86
N LEU A 151 -10.16 -11.45 -1.84
CA LEU A 151 -9.83 -10.40 -0.86
C LEU A 151 -10.73 -9.17 -1.03
N ALA A 152 -11.02 -8.77 -2.28
CA ALA A 152 -11.94 -7.66 -2.57
C ALA A 152 -13.39 -7.98 -2.17
N LEU A 153 -13.85 -9.22 -2.39
CA LEU A 153 -15.19 -9.67 -1.99
C LEU A 153 -15.32 -9.78 -0.46
N ALA A 154 -14.32 -10.33 0.22
CA ALA A 154 -14.27 -10.34 1.67
C ALA A 154 -14.36 -8.92 2.25
N GLU A 155 -13.78 -7.95 1.53
CA GLU A 155 -13.84 -6.55 1.91
C GLU A 155 -15.22 -5.91 1.72
N LEU A 156 -15.84 -6.13 0.56
CA LEU A 156 -17.20 -5.68 0.31
C LEU A 156 -18.15 -6.24 1.37
N ARG A 157 -17.96 -7.50 1.78
CA ARG A 157 -18.72 -8.14 2.84
C ARG A 157 -18.46 -7.52 4.21
N ALA A 158 -17.21 -7.21 4.56
CA ALA A 158 -16.87 -6.58 5.83
C ALA A 158 -17.45 -5.16 5.94
N ARG A 159 -17.41 -4.37 4.85
CA ARG A 159 -17.99 -3.02 4.81
C ARG A 159 -19.52 -3.04 4.87
N THR A 160 -20.16 -3.91 4.09
CA THR A 160 -21.63 -4.03 4.08
C THR A 160 -22.18 -4.57 5.39
N GLY A 161 -21.47 -5.50 6.05
CA GLY A 161 -21.81 -5.96 7.39
C GLY A 161 -21.75 -4.87 8.47
N HIS A 162 -20.80 -3.93 8.36
CA HIS A 162 -20.70 -2.79 9.28
C HIS A 162 -21.80 -1.74 9.08
N LEU A 163 -22.28 -1.55 7.83
CA LEU A 163 -23.36 -0.62 7.50
C LEU A 163 -24.73 -1.09 8.04
N LEU A 164 -24.95 -2.40 8.11
CA LEU A 164 -26.14 -2.98 8.75
C LEU A 164 -26.07 -2.96 10.29
N SER A 165 -24.91 -2.64 10.86
CA SER A 165 -24.67 -2.51 12.29
C SER A 165 -24.61 -1.04 12.75
N LEU A 166 -25.34 -0.14 12.09
CA LEU A 166 -25.63 1.18 12.65
C LEU A 166 -26.57 0.99 13.85
N GLY A 167 -25.98 0.91 15.05
CA GLY A 167 -26.71 1.12 16.29
C GLY A 167 -27.33 2.53 16.33
N PRO A 168 -28.21 2.81 17.31
CA PRO A 168 -28.95 4.06 17.40
C PRO A 168 -28.04 5.27 17.22
N LEU A 169 -28.44 6.20 16.35
CA LEU A 169 -27.75 7.48 16.15
C LEU A 169 -27.47 8.12 17.53
N PRO A 170 -26.26 8.65 17.80
CA PRO A 170 -26.05 9.43 19.01
C PRO A 170 -27.11 10.53 19.11
N PRO A 171 -27.66 10.78 20.31
CA PRO A 171 -28.68 11.81 20.49
C PRO A 171 -28.13 13.16 20.00
N ALA A 172 -28.98 13.91 19.30
CA ALA A 172 -28.65 15.23 18.80
C ALA A 172 -28.06 16.11 19.91
N PRO A 173 -27.06 16.95 19.62
CA PRO A 173 -26.51 17.86 20.61
C PRO A 173 -27.63 18.77 21.15
N PRO A 174 -27.77 18.92 22.48
CA PRO A 174 -28.74 19.83 23.05
C PRO A 174 -28.37 21.27 22.66
N GLY A 175 -29.20 21.91 21.82
CA GLY A 175 -29.03 23.34 21.49
C GLY A 175 -29.46 23.79 20.10
N SER A 176 -29.88 22.92 19.18
CA SER A 176 -30.22 23.35 17.80
C SER A 176 -31.69 23.76 17.60
N ALA A 177 -32.45 24.04 18.67
CA ALA A 177 -33.89 24.32 18.57
C ALA A 177 -34.29 25.79 18.72
N ASP A 178 -33.37 26.71 19.06
CA ASP A 178 -33.74 28.10 19.41
C ASP A 178 -32.88 29.18 18.70
N GLU A 179 -32.52 29.00 17.43
CA GLU A 179 -32.01 30.14 16.63
C GLU A 179 -33.07 30.62 15.63
N PRO A 180 -33.77 31.74 15.91
CA PRO A 180 -34.73 32.30 14.98
C PRO A 180 -34.01 32.91 13.78
N LEU A 181 -34.49 32.51 12.60
CA LEU A 181 -34.14 33.01 11.28
C LEU A 181 -34.21 34.56 11.24
N GLY A 182 -33.08 35.24 11.42
CA GLY A 182 -32.98 36.69 11.38
C GLY A 182 -31.62 37.16 10.87
N ALA A 183 -31.62 37.76 9.66
CA ALA A 183 -30.71 38.77 9.13
C ALA A 183 -29.21 38.67 9.54
N THR A 184 -28.25 38.41 8.64
CA THR A 184 -27.87 39.28 7.52
C THR A 184 -26.92 38.53 6.57
N LEU A 185 -27.20 38.55 5.27
CA LEU A 185 -26.23 38.23 4.23
C LEU A 185 -25.19 39.37 4.14
N PRO A 186 -23.88 39.12 4.18
CA PRO A 186 -22.91 40.11 3.73
C PRO A 186 -22.90 40.12 2.19
N LEU A 187 -23.21 41.28 1.62
CA LEU A 187 -23.03 41.61 0.21
C LEU A 187 -21.59 41.27 -0.23
N VAL A 188 -21.46 40.34 -1.17
CA VAL A 188 -20.25 40.17 -1.98
C VAL A 188 -20.17 41.38 -2.91
N SER A 189 -19.34 42.35 -2.52
CA SER A 189 -18.98 43.48 -3.35
C SER A 189 -18.00 43.02 -4.43
N ALA A 190 -18.46 43.01 -5.68
CA ALA A 190 -17.65 42.79 -6.86
C ALA A 190 -16.77 44.02 -7.13
N GLY A 191 -15.48 43.93 -6.81
CA GLY A 191 -14.45 44.88 -7.25
C GLY A 191 -13.72 44.35 -8.49
N HIS A 192 -13.86 45.07 -9.60
CA HIS A 192 -13.26 44.85 -10.93
C HIS A 192 -11.74 45.27 -10.94
N PRO A 193 -10.96 45.04 -12.02
CA PRO A 193 -9.56 44.65 -11.99
C PRO A 193 -8.60 45.82 -12.25
N GLY A 194 -7.31 45.65 -11.96
CA GLY A 194 -6.30 46.57 -12.48
C GLY A 194 -4.89 46.35 -11.95
N ALA A 195 -3.96 46.31 -12.91
CA ALA A 195 -2.52 46.58 -12.79
C ALA A 195 -1.57 45.45 -12.32
N THR A 196 -1.04 44.72 -13.30
CA THR A 196 0.43 44.57 -13.46
C THR A 196 1.03 45.95 -13.82
N PRO A 197 2.25 46.32 -13.36
CA PRO A 197 3.46 45.86 -14.04
C PRO A 197 4.74 45.72 -13.17
N THR A 198 5.66 44.88 -13.68
CA THR A 198 7.14 45.01 -13.74
C THR A 198 7.97 45.37 -12.49
N GLY A 199 9.02 44.58 -12.23
CA GLY A 199 10.26 45.11 -11.67
C GLY A 199 11.13 44.14 -10.85
N GLU A 200 12.21 43.68 -11.47
CA GLU A 200 13.57 43.52 -10.89
C GLU A 200 13.92 42.33 -9.95
N THR A 201 14.61 41.36 -10.57
CA THR A 201 15.90 40.66 -10.29
C THR A 201 16.73 40.90 -8.97
N PRO A 202 17.76 40.05 -8.69
CA PRO A 202 17.99 39.40 -7.39
C PRO A 202 19.18 39.95 -6.59
N GLU A 203 19.18 39.78 -5.25
CA GLU A 203 20.39 39.99 -4.44
C GLU A 203 20.41 39.15 -3.13
N GLN A 204 21.22 38.08 -3.16
CA GLN A 204 22.33 37.86 -2.22
C GLN A 204 22.10 38.11 -0.71
N ARG A 205 22.02 37.03 0.09
CA ARG A 205 22.60 37.06 1.45
C ARG A 205 22.92 35.66 2.02
N ARG A 206 24.23 35.38 2.02
CA ARG A 206 25.06 34.54 2.93
C ARG A 206 24.69 33.08 3.18
#